data_AF-A0A7Z9G136-F1
#
_entry.id   AF-A0A7Z9G136-F1
#
_cell.length_a   1.000
_cell.length_b   1.000
_cell.length_c   1.000
_cell.angle_alpha   90.00
_cell.angle_beta   90.00
_cell.angle_gamma   90.00
#
_symmetry.space_group_name_H-M   'P 1'
#
loop_
_entity.id
_entity.type
_entity.pdbx_description
1 polymer ?
#
loop_
_entity_poly.entity_id
_entity_poly.type
_entity_poly.pdbx_seq_one_letter_code
_entity_poly.pdbx_strand_id
1 'polypeptide(L)'
;MEAGSFEELKIELESMFERIAKKENILENITRLTQLQQEIGLSAPSQLRHYLEKRSYKKALDFLHQGYATEDNNQPDCDRVK
;
A
#
# COMPACT_ATOMS: atom_id res chain seq x y z
N MET A 1 17.77 -10.97 -2.79
CA MET A 1 17.54 -10.01 -1.69
C MET A 1 16.20 -9.28 -1.89
N GLU A 2 15.14 -9.97 -2.33
CA GLU A 2 13.86 -9.31 -2.71
C GLU A 2 12.78 -9.44 -1.63
N ALA A 3 12.87 -10.42 -0.73
CA ALA A 3 11.86 -10.63 0.32
C ALA A 3 11.83 -9.51 1.38
N GLY A 4 12.96 -8.83 1.63
CA GLY A 4 13.05 -7.77 2.63
C GLY A 4 12.23 -6.53 2.27
N SER A 5 12.23 -6.12 1.00
CA SER A 5 11.55 -4.89 0.55
C SER A 5 10.03 -4.99 0.61
N PHE A 6 9.46 -6.19 0.39
CA PHE A 6 8.02 -6.42 0.56
C PHE A 6 7.60 -6.43 2.04
N GLU A 7 8.44 -7.00 2.91
CA GLU A 7 8.20 -7.00 4.35
C GLU A 7 8.31 -5.58 4.93
N GLU A 8 9.31 -4.79 4.51
CA GLU A 8 9.39 -3.36 4.83
C GLU A 8 8.17 -2.58 4.34
N LEU A 9 7.71 -2.82 3.11
CA LEU A 9 6.52 -2.16 2.57
C LEU A 9 5.29 -2.44 3.43
N LYS A 10 5.13 -3.69 3.87
CA LYS A 10 4.04 -4.10 4.75
C LYS A 10 4.11 -3.37 6.09
N ILE A 11 5.28 -3.38 6.75
CA ILE A 11 5.49 -2.73 8.04
C ILE A 11 5.22 -1.22 7.94
N GLU A 12 5.67 -0.56 6.88
CA GLU A 12 5.43 0.87 6.67
C GLU A 12 3.95 1.19 6.43
N LEU A 13 3.23 0.34 5.71
CA LEU A 13 1.78 0.48 5.54
C LEU A 13 1.04 0.31 6.88
N GLU A 14 1.38 -0.71 7.67
CA GLU A 14 0.79 -0.93 9.00
C GLU A 14 1.06 0.25 9.94
N SER A 15 2.31 0.71 9.99
CA SER A 15 2.76 1.88 10.77
C SER A 15 2.01 3.15 10.35
N MET A 16 1.85 3.38 9.05
CA MET A 16 1.07 4.50 8.53
C MET A 16 -0.39 4.44 9.01
N PHE A 17 -1.06 3.29 8.92
CA PHE A 17 -2.44 3.14 9.38
C PHE A 17 -2.58 3.34 10.88
N GLU A 18 -1.62 2.84 11.67
CA GLU A 18 -1.60 3.07 13.12
C GLU A 18 -1.45 4.56 13.44
N ARG A 19 -0.53 5.27 12.77
CA ARG A 19 -0.35 6.72 12.92
C ARG A 19 -1.59 7.50 12.50
N ILE A 20 -2.28 7.10 11.42
CA ILE A 20 -3.57 7.71 11.03
C ILE A 20 -4.59 7.53 12.15
N ALA A 21 -4.70 6.33 12.73
CA ALA A 21 -5.61 6.06 13.85
C ALA A 21 -5.29 6.92 15.08
N LYS A 22 -4.00 7.17 15.34
CA LYS A 22 -3.50 8.05 16.41
C LYS A 22 -3.51 9.54 16.05
N LYS A 23 -3.90 9.92 14.82
CA LYS A 23 -3.84 11.29 14.28
C LYS A 23 -2.43 11.89 14.27
N GLU A 24 -1.42 11.05 14.11
CA GLU A 24 -0.02 11.43 14.01
C GLU A 24 0.38 11.77 12.57
N ASN A 25 1.56 12.37 12.43
CA ASN A 25 2.12 12.71 11.14
C ASN A 25 2.57 11.46 10.37
N ILE A 26 2.16 11.35 9.10
CA ILE A 26 2.49 10.23 8.21
C ILE A 26 3.40 10.60 7.04
N LEU A 27 3.93 11.82 6.96
CA LEU A 27 4.76 12.26 5.83
C LEU A 27 6.00 11.38 5.67
N GLU A 28 6.60 10.96 6.78
CA GLU A 28 7.74 10.05 6.78
C GLU A 28 7.37 8.70 6.17
N ASN A 29 6.23 8.12 6.57
CA ASN A 29 5.74 6.87 5.99
C ASN A 29 5.46 7.01 4.50
N ILE A 30 4.78 8.07 4.06
CA ILE A 30 4.53 8.31 2.63
C ILE A 30 5.85 8.42 1.84
N THR A 31 6.85 9.09 2.41
CA THR A 31 8.18 9.25 1.79
C THR A 31 8.90 7.90 1.70
N ARG A 32 8.82 7.06 2.74
CA ARG A 32 9.42 5.72 2.76
C ARG A 32 8.70 4.76 1.81
N LEU A 33 7.36 4.78 1.80
CA LEU A 33 6.52 4.00 0.88
C LEU A 33 6.82 4.33 -0.59
N THR A 34 7.05 5.60 -0.91
CA THR A 34 7.40 6.03 -2.27
C THR A 34 8.78 5.48 -2.69
N GLN A 35 9.76 5.48 -1.77
CA GLN A 35 11.08 4.88 -2.02
C GLN A 35 10.96 3.38 -2.23
N LEU A 36 10.29 2.68 -1.31
CA LEU A 36 10.05 1.24 -1.41
C LEU A 36 9.33 0.89 -2.71
N GLN A 37 8.32 1.66 -3.11
CA GLN A 37 7.63 1.44 -4.39
C GLN A 37 8.59 1.50 -5.59
N GLN A 38 9.59 2.40 -5.57
CA GLN A 38 10.61 2.48 -6.62
C GLN A 38 11.62 1.32 -6.54
N GLU A 39 12.04 0.95 -5.33
CA GLU A 39 12.98 -0.15 -5.09
C GLU A 39 12.42 -1.50 -5.53
N ILE A 40 11.16 -1.77 -5.17
CA ILE A 40 10.49 -3.02 -5.56
C ILE A 40 10.10 -2.97 -7.06
N GLY A 41 9.82 -1.78 -7.59
CA GLY A 41 9.77 -1.48 -9.02
C GLY A 41 8.98 -2.51 -9.85
N LEU A 42 9.65 -3.09 -10.85
CA LEU A 42 9.10 -4.11 -11.76
C LEU A 42 9.07 -5.53 -11.15
N SER A 43 9.79 -5.77 -10.04
CA SER A 43 9.78 -7.05 -9.32
C SER A 43 8.47 -7.27 -8.55
N ALA A 44 7.71 -6.20 -8.26
CA ALA A 44 6.41 -6.32 -7.62
C ALA A 44 5.34 -6.91 -8.56
N PRO A 45 4.42 -7.74 -8.03
CA PRO A 45 3.25 -8.20 -8.78
C PRO A 45 2.45 -7.03 -9.35
N SER A 46 1.93 -7.18 -10.57
CA SER A 46 1.17 -6.13 -11.26
C SER A 46 0.01 -5.58 -10.44
N GLN A 47 -0.67 -6.43 -9.65
CA GLN A 47 -1.73 -6.00 -8.73
C GLN A 47 -1.21 -5.10 -7.61
N LEU A 48 -0.12 -5.48 -6.94
CA LEU A 48 0.46 -4.66 -5.87
C LEU A 48 0.90 -3.29 -6.40
N ARG A 49 1.55 -3.28 -7.56
CA ARG A 49 1.95 -2.04 -8.24
C ARG A 49 0.74 -1.16 -8.52
N HIS A 50 -0.32 -1.73 -9.08
CA HIS A 50 -1.56 -1.02 -9.35
C HIS A 50 -2.16 -0.40 -8.09
N TYR A 51 -2.19 -1.13 -6.97
CA TYR A 51 -2.70 -0.60 -5.70
C TYR A 51 -1.84 0.55 -5.17
N LEU A 52 -0.51 0.45 -5.26
CA LEU A 52 0.39 1.53 -4.85
C LEU A 52 0.24 2.77 -5.75
N GLU A 53 0.12 2.60 -7.07
CA GLU A 53 -0.10 3.69 -8.04
C GLU A 53 -1.43 4.41 -7.79
N LYS A 54 -2.49 3.67 -7.49
CA LYS A 54 -3.81 4.23 -7.13
C LYS A 54 -3.87 4.74 -5.69
N ARG A 55 -2.77 4.72 -4.93
CA ARG A 55 -2.70 5.04 -3.49
C ARG A 55 -3.73 4.26 -2.67
N SER A 56 -4.11 3.08 -3.14
CA SER A 56 -5.00 2.15 -2.46
C SER A 56 -4.21 1.33 -1.43
N TYR A 57 -3.59 2.04 -0.47
CA TYR A 57 -2.69 1.48 0.53
C TYR A 57 -3.33 0.35 1.36
N LYS A 58 -4.64 0.40 1.56
CA LYS A 58 -5.38 -0.67 2.27
C LYS A 58 -5.42 -1.96 1.46
N LYS A 59 -5.67 -1.87 0.13
CA LYS A 59 -5.64 -3.04 -0.77
C LYS A 59 -4.21 -3.56 -0.96
N ALA A 60 -3.23 -2.66 -1.02
CA ALA A 60 -1.82 -3.04 -1.08
C ALA A 60 -1.41 -3.83 0.18
N LEU A 61 -1.80 -3.34 1.37
CA LEU A 61 -1.54 -4.04 2.62
C LEU A 61 -2.24 -5.41 2.65
N ASP A 62 -3.52 -5.46 2.30
CA ASP A 62 -4.28 -6.71 2.26
C ASP A 62 -3.65 -7.76 1.33
N PHE A 63 -3.21 -7.31 0.14
CA PHE A 63 -2.47 -8.13 -0.80
C PHE A 63 -1.15 -8.66 -0.20
N LEU A 64 -0.42 -7.86 0.56
CA LEU A 64 0.81 -8.29 1.24
C LEU A 64 0.56 -9.25 2.41
N HIS A 65 -0.62 -9.19 3.04
CA HIS A 65 -0.99 -10.14 4.11
C HIS A 65 -1.48 -11.48 3.57
N GLN A 66 -2.31 -11.47 2.53
CA GLN A 66 -3.09 -12.64 2.10
C GLN A 66 -2.66 -13.20 0.74
N GLY A 67 -1.85 -12.46 -0.03
CA GLY A 67 -1.48 -12.79 -1.41
C GLY A 67 -2.53 -12.41 -2.45
N TYR A 68 -3.69 -11.91 -2.01
CA TYR A 68 -4.77 -11.35 -2.82
C TYR A 68 -5.34 -10.15 -2.08
N ALA A 69 -5.87 -9.16 -2.80
CA ALA A 69 -6.63 -8.09 -2.16
C ALA A 69 -8.08 -8.54 -2.08
N THR A 70 -8.65 -8.49 -0.88
CA THR A 70 -10.08 -8.64 -0.66
C THR A 70 -10.77 -7.54 -1.44
N GLU A 71 -11.51 -7.92 -2.47
CA GLU A 71 -12.44 -7.03 -3.17
C GLU A 71 -13.58 -6.73 -2.19
N ASP A 72 -13.38 -5.72 -1.36
CA ASP A 72 -14.46 -5.17 -0.56
C ASP A 72 -15.50 -4.62 -1.56
N ASN A 73 -16.54 -5.43 -1.82
CA ASN A 73 -17.67 -5.13 -2.71
C ASN A 73 -18.57 -4.01 -2.13
N ASN A 74 -17.98 -3.13 -1.32
CA ASN A 74 -18.62 -1.99 -0.69
C ASN A 74 -17.75 -0.73 -0.90
N GLN A 75 -17.14 -0.62 -2.08
CA GLN A 75 -16.49 0.61 -2.49
C GLN A 75 -17.60 1.61 -2.91
N PRO A 76 -17.78 2.77 -2.24
CA PRO A 76 -18.47 3.86 -2.89
C PRO A 76 -17.67 4.23 -4.14
N ASP A 77 -18.39 4.46 -5.22
CA ASP A 77 -17.94 4.82 -6.56
C ASP A 77 -17.05 6.08 -6.55
N CYS A 78 -15.78 5.94 -6.15
CA CYS A 78 -14.81 7.04 -6.18
C CYS A 78 -14.22 7.27 -7.59
N ASP A 79 -14.73 6.60 -8.62
CA ASP A 79 -14.42 6.86 -10.03
C ASP A 79 -15.68 7.27 -10.80
N ARG A 80 -16.40 8.27 -10.27
CA ARG A 80 -17.39 8.99 -11.08
C ARG A 80 -17.48 10.45 -10.70
N VAL A 81 -16.39 11.16 -10.93
CA VAL A 81 -16.47 12.61 -11.12
C VAL A 81 -16.18 12.90 -12.61
N LYS A 82 -17.31 12.87 -13.32
CA LYS A 82 -17.66 13.40 -14.66
C LYS A 82 -16.59 14.05 -15.52
#